data_AF-A0A8J8BQC6-F1
#
_entry.id   AF-A0A8J8BQC6-F1
#
_cell.length_a   1.000
_cell.length_b   1.000
_cell.length_c   1.000
_cell.angle_alpha   90.00
_cell.angle_beta   90.00
_cell.angle_gamma   90.00
#
_symmetry.space_group_name_H-M   'P 1'
#
loop_
_entity.id
_entity.type
_entity.pdbx_description
1 polymer ?
#
loop_
_entity_poly.entity_id
_entity_poly.type
_entity_poly.pdbx_seq_one_letter_code
_entity_poly.pdbx_strand_id
1 'polypeptide(L)'
;EIERRILDRINAAMVKDGYRAIPTGGNPLPLKLVAVRSGLGRYGRNNICYVPGFGSFHRLVAFYADLPVSKDSWRAPKMMEECEDCDRCRRACPTGAIPAERLLLRAERCLALHTERTGPFPEWIDPRWFNCLVGCMICQRACPVDRDLLDFSDDAIAFSREETDLMLAGSGYDELPAATRKRIEEIDMDWIMDVLPRNLRVLVEKMGSSTRKS
;
A
#
# COMPACT_ATOMS: atom_id res chain seq x y z
N GLU A 1 12.64 -9.74 -6.79
CA GLU A 1 13.28 -10.98 -6.30
C GLU A 1 12.32 -11.93 -5.57
N ILE A 2 11.59 -11.45 -4.55
CA ILE A 2 10.69 -12.28 -3.72
C ILE A 2 9.64 -13.06 -4.52
N GLU A 3 8.98 -12.42 -5.50
CA GLU A 3 7.95 -13.08 -6.31
C GLU A 3 8.49 -14.28 -7.10
N ARG A 4 9.72 -14.17 -7.62
CA ARG A 4 10.39 -15.27 -8.32
C ARG A 4 10.63 -16.44 -7.36
N ARG A 5 11.13 -16.16 -6.15
CA ARG A 5 11.32 -17.19 -5.12
C ARG A 5 10.00 -17.87 -4.73
N ILE A 6 8.90 -17.12 -4.63
CA ILE A 6 7.57 -17.67 -4.38
C ILE A 6 7.15 -18.59 -5.54
N LEU A 7 7.30 -18.12 -6.78
CA LEU A 7 6.96 -18.89 -7.98
C LEU A 7 7.78 -20.18 -8.09
N ASP A 8 9.08 -20.12 -7.79
CA ASP A 8 9.96 -21.29 -7.81
C ASP A 8 9.52 -22.33 -6.79
N ARG A 9 9.10 -21.91 -5.59
CA ARG A 9 8.55 -22.82 -4.57
C ARG A 9 7.22 -23.43 -5.00
N ILE A 10 6.33 -22.64 -5.60
CA ILE A 10 5.06 -23.13 -6.14
C ILE A 10 5.32 -24.18 -7.24
N ASN A 11 6.20 -23.88 -8.20
CA ASN A 11 6.56 -24.80 -9.26
C ASN A 11 7.23 -26.08 -8.75
N ALA A 12 8.14 -25.98 -7.77
CA ALA A 12 8.76 -27.14 -7.15
C ALA A 12 7.75 -28.11 -6.51
N ALA A 13 6.63 -27.58 -6.00
CA ALA A 13 5.56 -28.38 -5.41
C ALA A 13 4.67 -29.09 -6.45
N MET A 14 4.52 -28.52 -7.66
CA MET A 14 3.57 -29.00 -8.68
C MET A 14 4.21 -29.71 -9.87
N VAL A 15 5.52 -29.54 -10.08
CA VAL A 15 6.25 -30.10 -11.24
C VAL A 15 6.19 -31.62 -11.32
N LYS A 16 6.08 -32.31 -10.16
CA LYS A 16 5.96 -33.77 -10.09
C LYS A 16 4.69 -34.30 -10.75
N ASP A 17 3.64 -33.47 -10.76
CA ASP A 17 2.34 -33.79 -11.34
C ASP A 17 2.19 -33.23 -12.77
N GLY A 18 3.28 -32.67 -13.34
CA GLY A 18 3.31 -32.14 -14.70
C GLY A 18 2.73 -30.74 -14.87
N TYR A 19 2.42 -30.04 -13.78
CA TYR A 19 1.82 -28.69 -13.81
C TYR A 19 2.85 -27.59 -13.59
N ARG A 20 2.53 -26.39 -14.04
CA ARG A 20 3.36 -25.20 -13.96
C ARG A 20 2.54 -23.94 -13.70
N ALA A 21 3.11 -23.06 -12.88
CA ALA A 21 2.70 -21.68 -12.72
C ALA A 21 3.61 -20.71 -13.47
N ILE A 22 3.03 -19.61 -13.93
CA ILE A 22 3.71 -18.49 -14.60
C ILE A 22 3.30 -17.15 -13.96
N PRO A 23 4.15 -16.11 -14.06
CA PRO A 23 3.77 -14.75 -13.68
C PRO A 23 2.54 -14.27 -14.46
N THR A 24 1.77 -13.36 -13.87
CA THR A 24 0.62 -12.73 -14.56
C THR A 24 1.02 -11.77 -15.68
N GLY A 25 2.32 -11.51 -15.86
CA GLY A 25 2.86 -10.74 -16.98
C GLY A 25 2.48 -9.26 -16.96
N GLY A 26 2.30 -8.68 -15.77
CA GLY A 26 1.87 -7.28 -15.63
C GLY A 26 0.39 -7.03 -15.89
N ASN A 27 -0.41 -8.06 -16.15
CA ASN A 27 -1.86 -7.91 -16.25
C ASN A 27 -2.44 -7.57 -14.87
N PRO A 28 -3.09 -6.40 -14.71
CA PRO A 28 -3.59 -5.98 -13.42
C PRO A 28 -4.82 -6.81 -13.04
N LEU A 29 -4.61 -7.80 -12.16
CA LEU A 29 -5.70 -8.49 -11.49
C LEU A 29 -6.18 -7.66 -10.30
N PRO A 30 -7.47 -7.66 -9.95
CA PRO A 30 -7.96 -7.07 -8.71
C PRO A 30 -7.56 -7.97 -7.54
N LEU A 31 -6.28 -7.92 -7.15
CA LEU A 31 -5.66 -8.89 -6.23
C LEU A 31 -6.39 -9.00 -4.88
N LYS A 32 -6.89 -7.88 -4.33
CA LYS A 32 -7.71 -7.90 -3.11
C LYS A 32 -8.98 -8.73 -3.30
N LEU A 33 -9.66 -8.56 -4.44
CA LEU A 33 -10.88 -9.31 -4.74
C LEU A 33 -10.57 -10.80 -4.96
N VAL A 34 -9.48 -11.10 -5.66
CA VAL A 34 -8.99 -12.47 -5.85
C VAL A 34 -8.70 -13.13 -4.49
N ALA A 35 -7.96 -12.46 -3.61
CA ALA A 35 -7.63 -12.98 -2.28
C ALA A 35 -8.87 -13.21 -1.41
N VAL A 36 -9.85 -12.31 -1.46
CA VAL A 36 -11.08 -12.48 -0.67
C VAL A 36 -11.96 -13.59 -1.24
N ARG A 37 -12.12 -13.66 -2.56
CA ARG A 37 -12.94 -14.70 -3.18
C ARG A 37 -12.28 -16.08 -3.07
N SER A 38 -10.95 -16.19 -3.06
CA SER A 38 -10.27 -17.48 -2.84
C SER A 38 -10.34 -17.94 -1.38
N GLY A 39 -10.77 -17.07 -0.46
CA GLY A 39 -10.81 -17.33 0.98
C GLY A 39 -9.47 -17.11 1.69
N LEU A 40 -8.46 -16.56 1.01
CA LEU A 40 -7.18 -16.15 1.61
C LEU A 40 -7.37 -15.00 2.62
N GLY A 41 -8.26 -14.06 2.32
CA GLY A 41 -8.50 -12.90 3.17
C GLY A 41 -9.95 -12.46 3.23
N ARG A 42 -10.19 -11.36 3.95
CA ARG A 42 -11.48 -10.68 4.08
C ARG A 42 -11.32 -9.18 3.90
N TYR A 43 -12.37 -8.49 3.48
CA TYR A 43 -12.33 -7.02 3.42
C TYR A 43 -12.50 -6.41 4.80
N GLY A 44 -11.66 -5.44 5.14
CA GLY A 44 -11.96 -4.48 6.19
C GLY A 44 -12.95 -3.42 5.70
N ARG A 45 -13.60 -2.72 6.63
CA ARG A 45 -14.47 -1.57 6.31
C ARG A 45 -13.75 -0.47 5.52
N ASN A 46 -12.43 -0.35 5.70
CA ASN A 46 -11.55 0.55 4.94
C ASN A 46 -11.25 0.08 3.50
N ASN A 47 -11.88 -1.01 3.03
CA ASN A 47 -11.69 -1.61 1.70
C ASN A 47 -10.26 -2.17 1.45
N ILE A 48 -9.55 -2.52 2.52
CA ILE A 48 -8.26 -3.23 2.48
C ILE A 48 -8.49 -4.73 2.71
N CYS A 49 -7.63 -5.57 2.16
CA CYS A 49 -7.67 -7.02 2.39
C CYS A 49 -6.90 -7.34 3.67
N TYR A 50 -7.52 -8.14 4.53
CA TYR A 50 -6.94 -8.63 5.78
C TYR A 50 -6.80 -10.15 5.71
N VAL A 51 -5.61 -10.66 6.01
CA VAL A 51 -5.32 -12.10 6.10
C VAL A 51 -5.23 -12.51 7.57
N PRO A 52 -5.94 -13.56 8.02
CA PRO A 52 -5.88 -14.03 9.41
C PRO A 52 -4.43 -14.27 9.86
N GLY A 53 -4.05 -13.68 11.00
CA GLY A 53 -2.70 -13.76 11.55
C GLY A 53 -1.67 -12.80 10.95
N PHE A 54 -1.96 -12.15 9.82
CA PHE A 54 -1.05 -11.20 9.14
C PHE A 54 -1.61 -9.76 9.06
N GLY A 55 -2.89 -9.56 9.43
CA GLY A 55 -3.55 -8.27 9.33
C GLY A 55 -3.57 -7.75 7.89
N SER A 56 -3.38 -6.44 7.72
CA SER A 56 -3.33 -5.78 6.40
C SER A 56 -1.92 -5.56 5.85
N PHE A 57 -0.87 -5.83 6.63
CA PHE A 57 0.53 -5.57 6.29
C PHE A 57 1.13 -6.68 5.42
N HIS A 58 0.58 -6.88 4.24
CA HIS A 58 1.03 -7.88 3.28
C HIS A 58 0.97 -7.37 1.85
N ARG A 59 1.86 -7.88 0.98
CA ARG A 59 1.73 -7.71 -0.48
C ARG A 59 1.04 -8.92 -1.07
N LEU A 60 -0.03 -8.69 -1.83
CA LEU A 60 -0.69 -9.74 -2.59
C LEU A 60 0.04 -9.94 -3.92
N VAL A 61 0.19 -11.20 -4.31
CA VAL A 61 0.75 -11.61 -5.60
C VAL A 61 -0.10 -12.75 -6.15
N ALA A 62 -0.19 -12.86 -7.47
CA ALA A 62 -0.94 -13.93 -8.12
C ALA A 62 -0.14 -14.50 -9.29
N PHE A 63 -0.42 -15.76 -9.63
CA PHE A 63 0.19 -16.51 -10.71
C PHE A 63 -0.90 -17.24 -11.48
N TYR A 64 -0.71 -17.44 -12.78
CA TYR A 64 -1.53 -18.36 -13.55
C TYR A 64 -0.95 -19.76 -13.44
N ALA A 65 -1.78 -20.78 -13.30
CA ALA A 65 -1.35 -22.18 -13.27
C ALA A 65 -2.27 -23.03 -14.15
N ASP A 66 -1.72 -24.07 -14.75
CA ASP A 66 -2.44 -25.07 -15.55
C ASP A 66 -2.98 -26.25 -14.72
N LEU A 67 -2.90 -26.14 -13.38
CA LEU A 67 -3.44 -27.12 -12.45
C LEU A 67 -4.97 -27.27 -12.64
N PRO A 68 -5.50 -28.48 -12.91
CA PRO A 68 -6.92 -28.69 -13.06
C PRO A 68 -7.63 -28.50 -11.72
N VAL A 69 -8.62 -27.62 -11.70
CA VAL A 69 -9.45 -27.36 -10.53
C VAL A 69 -10.70 -28.23 -10.63
N SER A 70 -10.81 -29.24 -9.77
CA SER A 70 -11.91 -30.23 -9.80
C SER A 70 -13.24 -29.71 -9.25
N LYS A 71 -13.21 -28.65 -8.42
CA LYS A 71 -14.39 -27.96 -7.88
C LYS A 71 -14.14 -26.48 -7.76
N ASP A 72 -15.12 -25.68 -8.16
CA ASP A 72 -15.11 -24.25 -7.87
C ASP A 72 -15.10 -24.05 -6.34
N SER A 73 -14.11 -23.28 -5.87
CA SER A 73 -13.92 -22.93 -4.45
C SER A 73 -14.06 -21.44 -4.20
N TRP A 74 -14.41 -20.66 -5.24
CA TRP A 74 -14.61 -19.23 -5.14
C TRP A 74 -15.81 -18.92 -4.22
N ARG A 75 -15.63 -17.92 -3.35
CA ARG A 75 -16.60 -17.48 -2.35
C ARG A 75 -17.06 -16.06 -2.67
N ALA A 76 -18.27 -15.72 -2.25
CA ALA A 76 -18.70 -14.32 -2.26
C ALA A 76 -17.76 -13.48 -1.38
N PRO A 77 -17.43 -12.23 -1.77
CA PRO A 77 -16.60 -11.37 -0.95
C PRO A 77 -17.22 -11.17 0.44
N LYS A 78 -16.41 -11.37 1.49
CA LYS A 78 -16.84 -11.19 2.88
C LYS A 78 -16.08 -10.05 3.54
N MET A 79 -16.81 -9.27 4.33
CA MET A 79 -16.20 -8.35 5.29
C MET A 79 -15.72 -9.14 6.51
N MET A 80 -14.71 -8.62 7.20
CA MET A 80 -14.31 -9.09 8.52
C MET A 80 -15.47 -8.98 9.52
N GLU A 81 -15.62 -9.97 10.40
CA GLU A 81 -16.65 -10.00 11.44
C GLU A 81 -16.42 -8.85 12.45
N GLU A 82 -15.15 -8.53 12.71
CA GLU A 82 -14.70 -7.41 13.54
C GLU A 82 -15.20 -6.04 13.03
N CYS A 83 -15.55 -5.94 11.74
CA CYS A 83 -16.07 -4.71 11.14
C CYS A 83 -17.58 -4.54 11.30
N GLU A 84 -18.31 -5.54 11.83
CA GLU A 84 -19.75 -5.43 12.06
C GLU A 84 -20.03 -4.24 12.99
N ASP A 85 -19.44 -4.22 14.19
CA ASP A 85 -19.67 -3.14 15.16
C ASP A 85 -18.54 -2.10 15.23
N CYS A 86 -17.50 -2.26 14.43
CA CYS A 86 -16.37 -1.32 14.39
C CYS A 86 -16.47 -0.31 13.23
N ASP A 87 -16.24 0.96 13.54
CA ASP A 87 -16.15 2.06 12.57
C ASP A 87 -14.93 2.98 12.78
N ARG A 88 -13.88 2.51 13.49
CA ARG A 88 -12.70 3.32 13.83
C ARG A 88 -11.99 3.93 12.62
N CYS A 89 -11.77 3.14 11.57
CA CYS A 89 -11.12 3.61 10.34
C CYS A 89 -11.95 4.71 9.65
N ARG A 90 -13.29 4.59 9.68
CA ARG A 90 -14.22 5.59 9.14
C ARG A 90 -14.11 6.91 9.91
N ARG A 91 -14.17 6.86 11.24
CA ARG A 91 -14.06 8.05 12.11
C ARG A 91 -12.70 8.73 12.01
N ALA A 92 -11.63 7.96 11.80
CA ALA A 92 -10.28 8.48 11.65
C ALA A 92 -10.02 9.10 10.28
N CYS A 93 -10.71 8.67 9.22
CA CYS A 93 -10.49 9.14 7.85
C CYS A 93 -10.89 10.62 7.71
N PRO A 94 -9.94 11.55 7.50
CA PRO A 94 -10.24 12.98 7.54
C PRO A 94 -11.04 13.46 6.31
N THR A 95 -10.96 12.73 5.21
CA THR A 95 -11.62 13.09 3.95
C THR A 95 -13.01 12.49 3.83
N GLY A 96 -13.42 11.60 4.74
CA GLY A 96 -14.67 10.84 4.61
C GLY A 96 -14.69 9.91 3.41
N ALA A 97 -13.53 9.37 3.00
CA ALA A 97 -13.43 8.43 1.88
C ALA A 97 -14.09 7.07 2.18
N ILE A 98 -14.22 6.71 3.45
CA ILE A 98 -14.88 5.49 3.90
C ILE A 98 -16.33 5.84 4.24
N PRO A 99 -17.32 5.43 3.42
CA PRO A 99 -18.73 5.68 3.74
C PRO A 99 -19.22 4.87 4.96
N ALA A 100 -20.38 5.26 5.48
CA ALA A 100 -21.07 4.46 6.50
C ALA A 100 -21.65 3.18 5.87
N GLU A 101 -22.09 3.29 4.61
CA GLU A 101 -22.59 2.20 3.78
C GLU A 101 -21.47 1.22 3.43
N ARG A 102 -21.73 -0.09 3.56
CA ARG A 102 -20.70 -1.14 3.74
C ARG A 102 -20.09 -1.74 2.46
N LEU A 103 -20.00 -1.04 1.33
CA LEU A 103 -19.60 -1.72 0.07
C LEU A 103 -18.44 -1.09 -0.72
N LEU A 104 -18.37 0.23 -0.86
CA LEU A 104 -17.39 0.85 -1.77
C LEU A 104 -16.71 2.07 -1.17
N LEU A 105 -15.39 2.13 -1.26
CA LEU A 105 -14.60 3.31 -0.93
C LEU A 105 -14.89 4.43 -1.93
N ARG A 106 -15.02 5.67 -1.45
CA ARG A 106 -15.00 6.88 -2.28
C ARG A 106 -13.55 7.20 -2.63
N ALA A 107 -13.02 6.49 -3.63
CA ALA A 107 -11.60 6.56 -4.02
C ALA A 107 -11.17 7.98 -4.38
N GLU A 108 -12.04 8.78 -5.01
CA GLU A 108 -11.83 10.18 -5.36
C GLU A 108 -11.59 11.09 -4.15
N ARG A 109 -11.96 10.64 -2.94
CA ARG A 109 -11.69 11.33 -1.69
C ARG A 109 -10.52 10.71 -0.91
N CYS A 110 -10.00 9.55 -1.33
CA CYS A 110 -8.95 8.86 -0.60
C CYS A 110 -7.63 9.62 -0.71
N LEU A 111 -7.02 9.97 0.43
CA LEU A 111 -5.76 10.70 0.44
C LEU A 111 -4.63 9.92 -0.28
N ALA A 112 -4.62 8.59 -0.17
CA ALA A 112 -3.64 7.74 -0.86
C ALA A 112 -3.65 7.99 -2.38
N LEU A 113 -4.83 8.05 -2.99
CA LEU A 113 -4.98 8.32 -4.42
C LEU A 113 -4.32 9.65 -4.82
N HIS A 114 -4.50 10.69 -4.01
CA HIS A 114 -3.99 12.02 -4.31
C HIS A 114 -2.48 12.14 -4.09
N THR A 115 -1.91 11.35 -3.17
CA THR A 115 -0.45 11.25 -2.99
C THR A 115 0.23 10.43 -4.08
N GLU A 116 -0.47 9.49 -4.70
CA GLU A 116 0.07 8.61 -5.75
C GLU A 116 -0.07 9.21 -7.16
N ARG A 117 -1.08 10.06 -7.39
CA ARG A 117 -1.30 10.68 -8.71
C ARG A 117 -0.45 11.93 -8.91
N THR A 118 0.06 12.09 -10.13
CA THR A 118 0.75 13.32 -10.56
C THR A 118 -0.21 14.52 -10.62
N GLY A 119 0.37 15.72 -10.56
CA GLY A 119 -0.37 16.98 -10.58
C GLY A 119 -0.57 17.61 -9.18
N PRO A 120 -1.20 18.79 -9.13
CA PRO A 120 -1.43 19.51 -7.89
C PRO A 120 -2.45 18.79 -7.01
N PHE A 121 -2.32 18.96 -5.69
CA PHE A 121 -3.37 18.52 -4.77
C PHE A 121 -4.62 19.38 -4.95
N PRO A 122 -5.82 18.78 -4.92
CA PRO A 122 -7.06 19.54 -4.82
C PRO A 122 -7.07 20.47 -3.60
N GLU A 123 -7.66 21.67 -3.74
CA GLU A 123 -7.71 22.70 -2.68
C GLU A 123 -8.37 22.24 -1.37
N TRP A 124 -9.28 21.26 -1.46
CA TRP A 124 -9.95 20.68 -0.30
C TRP A 124 -9.06 19.76 0.54
N ILE A 125 -7.88 19.36 0.04
CA ILE A 125 -6.94 18.55 0.79
C ILE A 125 -6.15 19.45 1.75
N ASP A 126 -6.33 19.20 3.04
CA ASP A 126 -5.56 19.87 4.08
C ASP A 126 -4.15 19.25 4.21
N PRO A 127 -3.07 20.04 4.07
CA PRO A 127 -1.68 19.59 4.27
C PRO A 127 -1.45 18.87 5.62
N ARG A 128 -2.23 19.18 6.66
CA ARG A 128 -2.09 18.55 7.98
C ARG A 128 -2.43 17.06 7.98
N TRP A 129 -3.22 16.58 7.02
CA TRP A 129 -3.62 15.17 6.90
C TRP A 129 -2.50 14.26 6.36
N PHE A 130 -1.45 14.83 5.77
CA PHE A 130 -0.32 14.06 5.24
C PHE A 130 0.43 13.36 6.37
N ASN A 131 0.63 12.06 6.23
CA ASN A 131 1.23 11.18 7.24
C ASN A 131 2.22 10.16 6.63
N CYS A 132 2.27 10.10 5.30
CA CYS A 132 3.16 9.26 4.51
C CYS A 132 3.67 10.10 3.34
N LEU A 133 4.82 9.72 2.80
CA LEU A 133 5.35 10.33 1.58
C LEU A 133 4.52 9.93 0.37
N VAL A 134 4.12 8.66 0.27
CA VAL A 134 3.14 8.15 -0.70
C VAL A 134 2.18 7.21 0.02
N GLY A 135 0.91 7.23 -0.36
CA GLY A 135 -0.16 6.50 0.30
C GLY A 135 -0.73 7.24 1.53
N CYS A 136 -1.48 6.52 2.36
CA CYS A 136 -2.04 7.04 3.61
C CYS A 136 -2.32 5.91 4.60
N MET A 137 -1.73 6.00 5.80
CA MET A 137 -1.82 4.95 6.82
C MET A 137 -2.89 5.19 7.89
N ILE A 138 -3.63 6.31 7.84
CA ILE A 138 -4.60 6.70 8.89
C ILE A 138 -5.63 5.59 9.17
N CYS A 139 -6.19 4.99 8.12
CA CYS A 139 -7.24 3.98 8.27
C CYS A 139 -6.73 2.63 8.77
N GLN A 140 -5.46 2.28 8.47
CA GLN A 140 -4.80 1.06 8.96
C GLN A 140 -4.32 1.26 10.41
N ARG A 141 -3.70 2.40 10.73
CA ARG A 141 -3.26 2.74 12.11
C ARG A 141 -4.42 2.81 13.11
N ALA A 142 -5.62 3.15 12.64
CA ALA A 142 -6.82 3.17 13.46
C ALA A 142 -7.48 1.78 13.63
N CYS A 143 -7.09 0.78 12.82
CA CYS A 143 -7.70 -0.53 12.81
C CYS A 143 -7.22 -1.39 13.99
N PRO A 144 -8.13 -1.93 14.84
CA PRO A 144 -7.74 -2.77 15.95
C PRO A 144 -7.03 -4.07 15.54
N VAL A 145 -7.38 -4.63 14.37
CA VAL A 145 -6.79 -5.87 13.85
C VAL A 145 -5.31 -5.70 13.51
N ASP A 146 -4.90 -4.47 13.20
CA ASP A 146 -3.53 -4.13 12.82
C ASP A 146 -2.68 -3.66 14.01
N ARG A 147 -3.24 -3.52 15.21
CA ARG A 147 -2.60 -2.86 16.35
C ARG A 147 -1.19 -3.41 16.63
N ASP A 148 -1.07 -4.72 16.70
CA ASP A 148 0.17 -5.40 17.09
C ASP A 148 1.16 -5.56 15.92
N LEU A 149 0.79 -5.07 14.73
CA LEU A 149 1.59 -5.12 13.51
C LEU A 149 2.22 -3.76 13.16
N LEU A 150 1.90 -2.70 13.91
CA LEU A 150 2.37 -1.34 13.64
C LEU A 150 3.83 -1.10 14.02
N ASP A 151 4.37 -1.92 14.93
CA ASP A 151 5.73 -1.75 15.45
C ASP A 151 6.78 -2.55 14.67
N PHE A 152 6.41 -3.09 13.49
CA PHE A 152 7.35 -3.73 12.58
C PHE A 152 8.12 -2.65 11.80
N SER A 153 9.33 -2.30 12.25
CA SER A 153 10.24 -1.42 11.51
C SER A 153 11.54 -2.14 11.17
N ASP A 154 11.95 -2.04 9.90
CA ASP A 154 13.34 -2.24 9.50
C ASP A 154 14.18 -1.02 9.93
N ASP A 155 15.50 -1.11 9.75
CA ASP A 155 16.43 -0.02 9.99
C ASP A 155 16.05 1.23 9.17
N ALA A 156 16.02 2.39 9.83
CA ALA A 156 15.66 3.65 9.18
C ALA A 156 16.75 4.08 8.19
N ILE A 157 16.40 4.21 6.91
CA ILE A 157 17.27 4.85 5.91
C ILE A 157 17.13 6.36 6.00
N ALA A 158 18.27 7.04 6.16
CA ALA A 158 18.36 8.48 6.22
C ALA A 158 18.92 9.08 4.92
N PHE A 159 18.49 10.29 4.62
CA PHE A 159 19.01 11.12 3.53
C PHE A 159 19.62 12.39 4.12
N SER A 160 20.73 12.86 3.55
CA SER A 160 21.35 14.11 3.96
C SER A 160 20.46 15.31 3.58
N ARG A 161 20.81 16.49 4.10
CA ARG A 161 20.13 17.75 3.72
C ARG A 161 20.27 18.00 2.23
N GLU A 162 21.48 17.82 1.69
CA GLU A 162 21.80 18.06 0.28
C GLU A 162 20.99 17.12 -0.62
N GLU A 163 20.85 15.84 -0.23
CA GLU A 163 20.01 14.88 -0.96
C GLU A 163 18.53 15.24 -0.90
N THR A 164 18.05 15.66 0.27
CA THR A 164 16.68 16.13 0.46
C THR A 164 16.39 17.35 -0.40
N ASP A 165 17.34 18.28 -0.51
CA ASP A 165 17.21 19.50 -1.31
C ASP A 165 17.15 19.18 -2.82
N LEU A 166 17.95 18.20 -3.30
CA LEU A 166 17.85 17.69 -4.67
C LEU A 166 16.48 17.08 -4.97
N MET A 167 15.94 16.26 -4.05
CA MET A 167 14.60 15.69 -4.18
C MET A 167 13.52 16.77 -4.18
N LEU A 168 13.64 17.81 -3.35
CA LEU A 168 12.70 18.93 -3.29
C LEU A 168 12.73 19.80 -4.56
N ALA A 169 13.91 19.90 -5.19
CA ALA A 169 14.10 20.61 -6.46
C ALA A 169 13.49 19.86 -7.66
N GLY A 170 13.16 18.58 -7.50
CA GLY A 170 12.59 17.77 -8.58
C GLY A 170 13.63 17.24 -9.56
N SER A 171 14.87 17.05 -9.11
CA SER A 171 15.88 16.36 -9.91
C SER A 171 15.39 14.99 -10.36
N GLY A 172 15.63 14.67 -11.63
CA GLY A 172 15.32 13.35 -12.18
C GLY A 172 16.13 12.25 -11.49
N TYR A 173 15.65 11.01 -11.55
CA TYR A 173 16.31 9.86 -10.90
C TYR A 173 17.80 9.78 -11.26
N ASP A 174 18.13 9.88 -12.54
CA ASP A 174 19.50 9.76 -13.06
C ASP A 174 20.43 10.92 -12.67
N GLU A 175 19.86 12.06 -12.27
CA GLU A 175 20.60 13.25 -11.83
C GLU A 175 21.05 13.16 -10.37
N LEU A 176 20.43 12.27 -9.58
CA LEU A 176 20.78 12.08 -8.18
C LEU A 176 22.15 11.40 -8.02
N PRO A 177 22.90 11.65 -6.95
CA PRO A 177 24.12 10.90 -6.68
C PRO A 177 23.88 9.38 -6.64
N ALA A 178 24.85 8.59 -7.11
CA ALA A 178 24.72 7.13 -7.18
C ALA A 178 24.40 6.47 -5.82
N ALA A 179 24.95 7.03 -4.73
CA ALA A 179 24.67 6.57 -3.38
C ALA A 179 23.22 6.87 -2.93
N THR A 180 22.63 7.95 -3.43
CA THR A 180 21.22 8.33 -3.19
C THR A 180 20.29 7.39 -3.94
N ARG A 181 20.56 7.16 -5.24
CA ARG A 181 19.81 6.21 -6.08
C ARG A 181 19.75 4.82 -5.47
N LYS A 182 20.91 4.30 -5.04
CA LYS A 182 20.99 3.00 -4.36
C LYS A 182 20.08 2.93 -3.12
N ARG A 183 20.06 3.98 -2.30
CA ARG A 183 19.17 4.04 -1.11
C ARG A 183 17.69 4.12 -1.48
N ILE A 184 17.34 4.80 -2.58
CA ILE A 184 15.97 4.83 -3.10
C ILE A 184 15.53 3.45 -3.61
N GLU A 185 16.43 2.71 -4.28
CA GLU A 185 16.19 1.33 -4.73
C GLU A 185 16.04 0.37 -3.55
N GLU A 186 16.84 0.53 -2.50
CA GLU A 186 16.78 -0.29 -1.28
C GLU A 186 15.41 -0.20 -0.59
N ILE A 187 14.70 0.91 -0.73
CA ILE A 187 13.34 1.13 -0.17
C ILE A 187 12.22 1.05 -1.20
N ASP A 188 12.50 0.60 -2.43
CA ASP A 188 11.50 0.42 -3.50
C ASP A 188 10.70 1.72 -3.77
N MET A 189 11.40 2.85 -3.86
CA MET A 189 10.81 4.20 -4.07
C MET A 189 11.23 4.87 -5.38
N ASP A 190 11.89 4.17 -6.29
CA ASP A 190 12.27 4.71 -7.60
C ASP A 190 11.05 5.05 -8.48
N TRP A 191 9.91 4.38 -8.26
CA TRP A 191 8.67 4.64 -9.00
C TRP A 191 7.93 5.92 -8.59
N ILE A 192 8.32 6.59 -7.51
CA ILE A 192 7.60 7.77 -6.98
C ILE A 192 8.22 9.11 -7.40
N MET A 193 9.24 9.12 -8.25
CA MET A 193 10.02 10.33 -8.56
C MET A 193 9.16 11.49 -9.08
N ASP A 194 8.08 11.22 -9.82
CA ASP A 194 7.18 12.25 -10.35
C ASP A 194 6.32 12.93 -9.27
N VAL A 195 6.11 12.28 -8.12
CA VAL A 195 5.30 12.79 -7.01
C VAL A 195 6.13 13.16 -5.79
N LEU A 196 7.37 12.66 -5.71
CA LEU A 196 8.29 12.84 -4.59
C LEU A 196 8.45 14.32 -4.21
N PRO A 197 8.77 15.27 -5.12
CA PRO A 197 9.11 16.63 -4.72
C PRO A 197 7.93 17.35 -4.06
N ARG A 198 6.73 17.23 -4.65
CA ARG A 198 5.51 17.87 -4.14
C ARG A 198 5.06 17.25 -2.81
N ASN A 199 5.16 15.92 -2.65
CA ASN A 199 4.71 15.23 -1.44
C ASN A 199 5.69 15.51 -0.29
N LEU A 200 6.99 15.45 -0.57
CA LEU A 200 8.05 15.72 0.40
C LEU A 200 7.95 17.16 0.93
N ARG A 201 7.69 18.14 0.05
CA ARG A 201 7.50 19.54 0.44
C ARG A 201 6.42 19.71 1.51
N VAL A 202 5.26 19.07 1.32
CA VAL A 202 4.15 19.13 2.29
C VAL A 202 4.60 18.59 3.66
N LEU A 203 5.35 17.48 3.69
CA LEU A 203 5.83 16.89 4.94
C LEU A 203 6.88 17.77 5.62
N VAL A 204 7.82 18.33 4.87
CA VAL A 204 8.86 19.24 5.40
C VAL A 204 8.26 20.51 5.97
N GLU A 205 7.32 21.14 5.26
CA GLU A 205 6.61 22.33 5.73
C GLU A 205 5.78 22.06 6.98
N LYS A 206 5.11 20.89 7.03
CA LYS A 206 4.37 20.43 8.21
C LYS A 206 5.28 20.25 9.43
N MET A 207 6.45 19.64 9.26
CA MET A 207 7.44 19.48 10.34
C MET A 207 7.95 20.83 10.85
N GLY A 208 8.31 21.75 9.93
CA GLY A 208 8.78 23.09 10.28
C GLY A 208 7.72 24.00 10.92
N SER A 209 6.43 23.72 10.70
CA SER A 209 5.32 24.41 11.36
C SER A 209 5.03 23.86 12.76
N SER A 210 5.39 22.60 13.02
CA SER A 210 5.23 21.95 14.33
C SER A 210 6.30 22.40 15.33
N THR A 211 7.52 22.69 14.88
CA THR A 211 8.63 23.15 15.73
C THR A 211 8.55 24.63 16.12
N ARG A 212 7.73 25.45 15.45
CA ARG A 212 7.48 26.84 15.84
C ARG A 212 6.36 27.03 16.86
N LYS A 213 5.68 25.94 17.25
CA LYS A 213 4.54 25.96 18.19
C LYS A 213 4.86 25.32 19.55
N SER A 214 6.13 24.99 19.81
CA SER A 214 6.67 24.61 21.13
C SER A 214 7.54 25.73 21.68
#